data_AF-A0A8B6CC46-F1
#
_entry.id   AF-A0A8B6CC46-F1
#
_cell.length_a   1.000
_cell.length_b   1.000
_cell.length_c   1.000
_cell.angle_alpha   90.00
_cell.angle_beta   90.00
_cell.angle_gamma   90.00
#
_symmetry.space_group_name_H-M   'P 1'
#
loop_
_entity.id
_entity.type
_entity.pdbx_description
1 polymer ?
#
loop_
_entity_poly.entity_id
_entity_poly.type
_entity_poly.pdbx_seq_one_letter_code
_entity_poly.pdbx_strand_id
1 'polypeptide(L)'
;MPVLGYWKTRVLAQPIRLLLNYVGEQFEDVYYVMGDGPEFSKDAWLSVKHTFGLSFPDLPYYIDDEVKLTQSNAILRYIARKYDLFGRTTQEVADCEVMFENAVDFRNATTEVAYHPEYEKLKDKYLENLQPKLERFENFLGDKSWFAGNSVRNYIQE
;
A
#
# COMPACT_ATOMS: atom_id res chain seq x y z
N MET A 1 3.35 14.27 15.47
CA MET A 1 2.97 14.29 14.03
C MET A 1 3.69 13.13 13.38
N PRO A 2 2.99 12.23 12.67
CA PRO A 2 3.61 11.04 12.12
C PRO A 2 4.59 11.33 10.98
N VAL A 3 5.53 10.41 10.74
CA VAL A 3 6.51 10.44 9.65
C VAL A 3 6.35 9.21 8.77
N LEU A 4 6.17 9.41 7.46
CA LEU A 4 6.18 8.36 6.43
C LEU A 4 7.47 8.46 5.63
N GLY A 5 8.30 7.40 5.65
CA GLY A 5 9.51 7.34 4.84
C GLY A 5 9.38 6.37 3.67
N TYR A 6 9.71 6.83 2.47
CA TYR A 6 9.80 5.96 1.29
C TYR A 6 10.74 6.55 0.22
N TRP A 7 11.03 5.76 -0.81
CA TRP A 7 11.67 6.28 -2.01
C TRP A 7 10.83 7.42 -2.63
N LYS A 8 11.49 8.32 -3.38
CA LYS A 8 10.86 9.36 -4.22
C LYS A 8 10.18 8.78 -5.45
N THR A 9 9.29 7.82 -5.19
CA THR A 9 8.45 7.09 -6.15
C THR A 9 7.07 6.86 -5.53
N ARG A 10 6.10 6.41 -6.34
CA ARG A 10 4.72 6.15 -5.89
C ARG A 10 4.62 4.81 -5.16
N VAL A 11 4.72 3.72 -5.94
CA VAL A 11 4.72 2.29 -5.56
C VAL A 11 4.00 2.00 -4.22
N LEU A 12 4.71 1.49 -3.20
CA LEU A 12 4.11 0.95 -1.96
C LEU A 12 3.62 2.03 -0.99
N ALA A 13 4.18 3.24 -1.05
CA ALA A 13 3.79 4.33 -0.16
C ALA A 13 2.58 5.12 -0.68
N GLN A 14 2.24 5.01 -1.97
CA GLN A 14 1.14 5.79 -2.54
C GLN A 14 -0.21 5.53 -1.86
N PRO A 15 -0.63 4.28 -1.59
CA PRO A 15 -1.89 4.05 -0.88
C PRO A 15 -1.88 4.62 0.54
N ILE A 16 -0.72 4.61 1.22
CA ILE A 16 -0.56 5.18 2.56
C ILE A 16 -0.74 6.71 2.51
N ARG A 17 -0.08 7.38 1.56
CA ARG A 17 -0.23 8.83 1.33
C ARG A 17 -1.69 9.21 1.08
N LEU A 18 -2.37 8.47 0.20
CA LEU A 18 -3.78 8.71 -0.11
C LEU A 18 -4.66 8.52 1.13
N LEU A 19 -4.44 7.47 1.92
CA LEU A 19 -5.19 7.21 3.14
C LEU A 19 -5.01 8.30 4.19
N LEU A 20 -3.77 8.73 4.45
CA LEU A 20 -3.45 9.81 5.39
C LEU A 20 -4.14 11.13 4.98
N ASN A 21 -4.06 11.48 3.70
CA ASN A 21 -4.76 12.66 3.18
C ASN A 21 -6.28 12.53 3.29
N TYR A 22 -6.84 11.36 2.97
CA TYR A 22 -8.28 11.11 3.08
C TYR A 22 -8.79 11.28 4.51
N VAL A 23 -8.03 10.83 5.51
CA VAL A 23 -8.40 10.98 6.92
C VAL A 23 -8.08 12.34 7.52
N GLY A 24 -7.35 13.20 6.78
CA GLY A 24 -6.92 14.52 7.22
C GLY A 24 -5.74 14.50 8.21
N GLU A 25 -5.02 13.39 8.33
CA GLU A 25 -3.85 13.28 9.20
C GLU A 25 -2.70 14.08 8.58
N GLN A 26 -2.19 15.06 9.31
CA GLN A 26 -0.97 15.77 8.92
C GLN A 26 0.23 14.86 9.18
N PHE A 27 1.13 14.73 8.21
CA PHE A 27 2.31 13.89 8.33
C PHE A 27 3.50 14.49 7.58
N GLU A 28 4.71 14.15 8.01
CA GLU A 28 5.93 14.43 7.27
C GLU A 28 6.18 13.31 6.24
N ASP A 29 6.28 13.65 4.96
CA ASP A 29 6.58 12.70 3.86
C ASP A 29 8.08 12.80 3.50
N VAL A 30 8.86 11.89 4.08
CA VAL A 30 10.31 11.82 3.88
C VAL A 30 10.62 11.01 2.63
N TYR A 31 11.28 11.66 1.68
CA TYR A 31 11.65 11.09 0.40
C TYR A 31 13.14 10.75 0.33
N TYR A 32 13.43 9.47 0.13
CA TYR A 32 14.78 9.01 -0.22
C TYR A 32 14.94 9.03 -1.74
N VAL A 33 16.01 9.67 -2.22
CA VAL A 33 16.33 9.76 -3.64
C VAL A 33 17.39 8.71 -3.97
N MET A 34 17.10 7.87 -4.96
CA MET A 34 18.10 6.98 -5.54
C MET A 34 19.02 7.80 -6.46
N GLY A 35 20.32 7.51 -6.44
CA GLY A 35 21.28 8.17 -7.32
C GLY A 35 20.96 7.94 -8.79
N ASP A 36 21.63 8.70 -9.66
CA ASP A 36 21.47 8.56 -11.11
C ASP A 36 21.96 7.18 -11.60
N GLY A 37 21.48 6.80 -12.78
CA GLY A 37 21.93 5.58 -13.44
C GLY A 37 23.33 5.74 -14.05
N PRO A 38 24.05 4.62 -14.28
CA PRO A 38 23.59 3.24 -14.12
C PRO A 38 23.72 2.67 -12.69
N GLU A 39 24.38 3.37 -11.78
CA GLU A 39 24.71 2.85 -10.44
C GLU A 39 23.50 2.81 -9.51
N PHE A 40 22.56 3.75 -9.67
CA PHE A 40 21.32 3.81 -8.88
C PHE A 40 21.57 3.69 -7.37
N SER A 41 22.53 4.47 -6.84
CA SER A 41 22.94 4.38 -5.43
C SER A 41 21.75 4.54 -4.47
N LYS A 42 21.73 3.70 -3.43
CA LYS A 42 20.70 3.67 -2.37
C LYS A 42 21.18 4.29 -1.07
N ASP A 43 22.33 4.97 -1.08
CA ASP A 43 23.00 5.45 0.14
C ASP A 43 22.15 6.43 0.96
N ALA A 44 21.28 7.20 0.29
CA ALA A 44 20.33 8.09 0.95
C ALA A 44 19.48 7.37 2.00
N TRP A 45 19.10 6.11 1.75
CA TRP A 45 18.41 5.26 2.73
C TRP A 45 19.39 4.42 3.54
N LEU A 46 20.35 3.76 2.89
CA LEU A 46 21.23 2.79 3.56
C LEU A 46 22.06 3.41 4.69
N SER A 47 22.45 4.68 4.56
CA SER A 47 23.20 5.41 5.60
C SER A 47 22.40 5.69 6.87
N VAL A 48 21.06 5.74 6.79
CA VAL A 48 20.17 6.05 7.93
C VAL A 48 19.28 4.87 8.33
N LYS A 49 19.29 3.77 7.56
CA LYS A 49 18.37 2.61 7.73
C LYS A 49 18.21 2.15 9.18
N HIS A 50 19.29 2.14 9.96
CA HIS A 50 19.31 1.62 11.33
C HIS A 50 19.15 2.68 12.43
N THR A 51 18.94 3.96 12.09
CA THR A 51 18.90 5.06 13.07
C THR A 51 17.52 5.34 13.67
N PHE A 52 16.46 4.72 13.14
CA PHE A 52 15.07 5.01 13.52
C PHE A 52 14.52 4.12 14.65
N GLY A 53 15.26 3.08 15.05
CA GLY A 53 14.82 2.10 16.06
C GLY A 53 13.65 1.22 15.57
N LEU A 54 13.61 0.91 14.28
CA LEU A 54 12.65 -0.03 13.68
C LEU A 54 13.07 -1.46 14.00
N SER A 55 12.14 -2.32 14.42
CA SER A 55 12.42 -3.75 14.69
C SER A 55 12.88 -4.49 13.44
N PHE A 56 12.31 -4.15 12.29
CA PHE A 56 12.66 -4.68 10.97
C PHE A 56 12.86 -3.51 10.00
N PRO A 57 14.07 -2.90 9.94
CA PRO A 57 14.30 -1.72 9.12
C PRO A 57 14.06 -1.96 7.63
N ASP A 58 13.09 -1.26 7.07
CA ASP A 58 12.70 -1.35 5.66
C ASP A 58 11.87 -0.13 5.22
N LEU A 59 11.60 -0.04 3.91
CA LEU A 59 10.74 0.99 3.30
C LEU A 59 9.46 0.35 2.70
N PRO A 60 8.27 0.95 2.89
CA PRO A 60 8.03 2.13 3.69
C PRO A 60 8.10 1.86 5.19
N TYR A 61 8.48 2.89 5.94
CA TYR A 61 8.27 2.94 7.38
C TYR A 61 7.27 4.03 7.75
N TYR A 62 6.60 3.87 8.88
CA TYR A 62 5.72 4.86 9.47
C TYR A 62 5.99 4.96 10.97
N ILE A 63 6.23 6.17 11.45
CA ILE A 63 6.51 6.46 12.87
C ILE A 63 5.43 7.40 13.37
N ASP A 64 4.64 6.95 14.33
CA ASP A 64 3.55 7.68 14.99
C ASP A 64 3.78 7.61 16.49
N ASP A 65 4.51 8.60 17.01
CA ASP A 65 5.05 8.64 18.38
C ASP A 65 5.86 7.36 18.73
N GLU A 66 5.38 6.54 19.66
CA GLU A 66 6.03 5.29 20.07
C GLU A 66 5.77 4.13 19.09
N VAL A 67 4.80 4.27 18.19
CA VAL A 67 4.45 3.23 17.21
C VAL A 67 5.36 3.34 16.00
N LYS A 68 6.20 2.32 15.80
CA LYS A 68 7.18 2.27 14.71
C LYS A 68 6.94 1.04 13.84
N LEU A 69 6.47 1.28 12.61
CA LEU A 69 6.02 0.23 11.71
C LEU A 69 6.87 0.21 10.43
N THR A 70 7.11 -0.99 9.93
CA THR A 70 7.47 -1.27 8.54
C THR A 70 6.42 -2.22 7.95
N GLN A 71 6.57 -2.61 6.68
CA GLN A 71 5.56 -3.32 5.89
C GLN A 71 4.35 -2.44 5.53
N SER A 72 4.23 -2.09 4.24
CA SER A 72 3.17 -1.19 3.74
C SER A 72 1.76 -1.61 4.17
N ASN A 73 1.53 -2.92 4.20
CA ASN A 73 0.25 -3.51 4.54
C ASN A 73 -0.09 -3.35 6.04
N ALA A 74 0.91 -3.50 6.91
CA ALA A 74 0.74 -3.28 8.34
C ALA A 74 0.47 -1.80 8.65
N ILE A 75 1.18 -0.89 7.96
CA ILE A 75 0.97 0.56 8.08
C ILE A 75 -0.47 0.95 7.66
N LEU A 76 -0.95 0.44 6.52
CA LEU A 76 -2.32 0.68 6.05
C LEU A 76 -3.36 0.17 7.05
N ARG A 77 -3.20 -1.06 7.57
CA ARG A 77 -4.10 -1.63 8.58
C ARG A 77 -4.07 -0.81 9.88
N TYR A 78 -2.91 -0.34 10.32
CA TYR A 78 -2.79 0.51 11.50
C TYR A 78 -3.58 1.82 11.35
N ILE A 79 -3.34 2.55 10.25
CA ILE A 79 -4.06 3.81 9.98
C ILE A 79 -5.56 3.55 9.83
N ALA A 80 -5.95 2.51 9.10
CA ALA A 80 -7.36 2.17 8.92
C ALA A 80 -8.04 1.87 10.26
N ARG A 81 -7.40 1.15 11.18
CA ARG A 81 -7.96 0.90 12.52
C ARG A 81 -7.98 2.15 13.39
N LYS A 82 -6.94 3.00 13.35
CA LYS A 82 -6.88 4.29 14.07
C LYS A 82 -8.05 5.20 13.70
N TYR A 83 -8.52 5.13 12.45
CA TYR A 83 -9.57 5.99 11.89
C TYR A 83 -10.89 5.27 11.56
N ASP A 84 -11.08 4.04 12.06
CA ASP A 84 -12.32 3.25 11.89
C ASP A 84 -12.74 3.03 10.42
N LEU A 85 -11.76 2.62 9.60
CA LEU A 85 -11.89 2.34 8.16
C LEU A 85 -11.66 0.86 7.80
N PHE A 86 -11.64 -0.03 8.79
CA PHE A 86 -11.28 -1.44 8.58
C PHE A 86 -12.46 -2.42 8.79
N GLY A 87 -13.69 -1.91 8.61
CA GLY A 87 -14.91 -2.65 8.91
C GLY A 87 -15.22 -2.73 10.41
N ARG A 88 -16.50 -2.87 10.75
CA ARG A 88 -16.99 -3.01 12.14
C ARG A 88 -17.61 -4.37 12.42
N THR A 89 -18.10 -5.06 11.38
CA THR A 89 -18.57 -6.43 11.50
C THR A 89 -17.49 -7.42 11.09
N THR A 90 -17.56 -8.66 11.58
CA THR A 90 -16.65 -9.73 11.15
C THR A 90 -16.65 -9.91 9.63
N GLN A 91 -17.80 -9.72 8.98
CA GLN A 91 -17.91 -9.83 7.52
C GLN A 91 -17.21 -8.67 6.80
N GLU A 92 -17.42 -7.43 7.24
CA GLU A 92 -16.74 -6.26 6.64
C GLU A 92 -15.22 -6.35 6.80
N VAL A 93 -14.75 -6.77 7.97
CA VAL A 93 -13.31 -7.00 8.22
C VAL A 93 -12.79 -8.10 7.28
N ALA A 94 -13.53 -9.20 7.12
CA ALA A 94 -13.14 -10.28 6.21
C ALA A 94 -13.08 -9.81 4.75
N ASP A 95 -14.05 -9.03 4.30
CA ASP A 95 -14.08 -8.47 2.95
C ASP A 95 -12.91 -7.51 2.72
N CYS A 96 -12.58 -6.66 3.71
CA CYS A 96 -11.39 -5.82 3.68
C CYS A 96 -10.12 -6.65 3.54
N GLU A 97 -9.92 -7.67 4.37
CA GLU A 97 -8.72 -8.52 4.33
C GLU A 97 -8.59 -9.26 2.98
N VAL A 98 -9.67 -9.88 2.50
CA VAL A 98 -9.66 -10.60 1.20
C VAL A 98 -9.34 -9.67 0.05
N MET A 99 -9.99 -8.51 -0.02
CA MET A 99 -9.73 -7.53 -1.07
C MET A 99 -8.29 -7.02 -1.01
N PHE A 100 -7.79 -6.76 0.20
CA PHE A 100 -6.46 -6.23 0.42
C PHE A 100 -5.37 -7.19 -0.05
N GLU A 101 -5.49 -8.48 0.27
CA GLU A 101 -4.55 -9.50 -0.20
C GLU A 101 -4.65 -9.71 -1.73
N ASN A 102 -5.85 -9.70 -2.31
CA ASN A 102 -5.99 -9.78 -3.78
C ASN A 102 -5.39 -8.56 -4.49
N ALA A 103 -5.50 -7.36 -3.92
CA ALA A 103 -4.85 -6.16 -4.47
C ALA A 103 -3.32 -6.27 -4.42
N VAL A 104 -2.77 -6.90 -3.36
CA VAL A 104 -1.34 -7.17 -3.21
C VAL A 104 -0.87 -8.15 -4.28
N ASP A 105 -1.57 -9.27 -4.47
CA ASP A 105 -1.24 -10.26 -5.50
C ASP A 105 -1.28 -9.66 -6.91
N PHE A 106 -2.31 -8.86 -7.19
CA PHE A 106 -2.44 -8.15 -8.46
C PHE A 106 -1.27 -7.19 -8.73
N ARG A 107 -0.92 -6.37 -7.73
CA ARG A 107 0.22 -5.45 -7.82
C ARG A 107 1.53 -6.20 -7.98
N ASN A 108 1.74 -7.28 -7.22
CA ASN A 108 2.98 -8.06 -7.26
C ASN A 108 3.16 -8.73 -8.64
N ALA A 109 2.10 -9.33 -9.20
CA ALA A 109 2.14 -9.90 -10.55
C ALA A 109 2.44 -8.83 -11.63
N THR A 110 1.88 -7.63 -11.50
CA THR A 110 2.19 -6.50 -12.39
C THR A 110 3.67 -6.10 -12.28
N THR A 111 4.16 -6.01 -11.04
CA THR A 111 5.54 -5.59 -10.72
C THR A 111 6.54 -6.61 -11.25
N GLU A 112 6.27 -7.90 -11.06
CA GLU A 112 7.12 -8.99 -11.55
C GLU A 112 7.36 -8.87 -13.05
N VAL A 113 6.30 -8.68 -13.85
CA VAL A 113 6.42 -8.51 -15.30
C VAL A 113 7.17 -7.22 -15.64
N ALA A 114 6.81 -6.09 -15.02
CA ALA A 114 7.36 -4.78 -15.34
C ALA A 114 8.87 -4.65 -15.08
N TYR A 115 9.41 -5.38 -14.10
CA TYR A 115 10.84 -5.39 -13.78
C TYR A 115 11.58 -6.61 -14.32
N HIS A 116 10.90 -7.50 -15.06
CA HIS A 116 11.54 -8.70 -15.61
C HIS A 116 12.49 -8.33 -16.75
N PRO A 117 13.72 -8.90 -16.82
CA PRO A 117 14.64 -8.67 -17.93
C PRO A 117 14.07 -9.03 -19.31
N GLU A 118 13.12 -9.97 -19.35
CA GLU A 118 12.40 -10.40 -20.55
C GLU A 118 11.00 -9.76 -20.69
N TYR A 119 10.81 -8.54 -20.16
CA TYR A 119 9.55 -7.79 -20.20
C TYR A 119 8.81 -7.89 -21.55
N GLU A 120 9.54 -7.65 -22.65
CA GLU A 120 8.97 -7.64 -24.00
C GLU A 120 8.33 -8.99 -24.40
N LYS A 121 8.79 -10.10 -23.83
CA LYS A 121 8.22 -11.44 -24.09
C LYS A 121 7.06 -11.79 -23.15
N LEU A 122 7.06 -11.23 -21.94
CA LEU A 122 6.09 -11.57 -20.90
C LEU A 122 4.83 -10.69 -20.93
N LYS A 123 4.97 -9.45 -21.42
CA LYS A 123 3.90 -8.44 -21.34
C LYS A 123 2.60 -8.89 -22.02
N ASP A 124 2.68 -9.49 -23.21
CA ASP A 124 1.47 -9.82 -23.99
C ASP A 124 0.68 -10.94 -23.31
N LYS A 125 1.37 -11.98 -22.84
CA LYS A 125 0.76 -13.05 -22.03
C LYS A 125 0.17 -12.52 -20.72
N TYR A 126 0.82 -11.56 -20.07
CA TYR A 126 0.26 -10.92 -18.88
C TYR A 126 -1.05 -10.18 -19.19
N LEU A 127 -1.09 -9.43 -20.30
CA LEU A 127 -2.27 -8.68 -20.75
C LEU A 127 -3.42 -9.60 -21.17
N GLU A 128 -3.15 -10.72 -21.84
CA GLU A 128 -4.17 -11.73 -22.17
C GLU A 128 -4.86 -12.29 -20.92
N ASN A 129 -4.10 -12.46 -19.83
CA ASN A 129 -4.62 -12.96 -18.55
C ASN A 129 -5.14 -11.85 -17.63
N LEU A 130 -5.09 -10.58 -18.05
CA LEU A 130 -5.50 -9.45 -17.23
C LEU A 130 -7.02 -9.36 -17.10
N GLN A 131 -7.74 -9.54 -18.20
CA GLN A 131 -9.21 -9.42 -18.20
C GLN A 131 -9.88 -10.39 -17.20
N PRO A 132 -9.60 -11.71 -17.22
CA PRO A 132 -10.20 -12.63 -16.25
C PRO A 132 -9.85 -12.29 -14.78
N LYS A 133 -8.69 -11.66 -14.53
CA LYS A 133 -8.34 -11.18 -13.18
C LYS A 133 -9.19 -9.98 -12.79
N LEU A 134 -9.38 -9.01 -13.68
CA LEU A 134 -10.21 -7.83 -13.44
C LEU A 134 -11.68 -8.20 -13.23
N GLU A 135 -12.21 -9.18 -13.97
CA GLU A 135 -13.56 -9.71 -13.78
C GLU A 135 -13.77 -10.25 -12.36
N ARG A 136 -12.75 -10.82 -11.70
CA ARG A 136 -12.85 -11.26 -10.30
C ARG A 136 -13.03 -10.07 -9.34
N PHE A 137 -12.37 -8.95 -9.60
CA PHE A 137 -12.55 -7.72 -8.82
C PHE A 137 -13.92 -7.10 -9.06
N GLU A 138 -14.37 -7.05 -10.30
CA GLU A 138 -15.72 -6.58 -10.67
C GLU A 138 -16.80 -7.40 -9.97
N ASN A 139 -16.71 -8.73 -10.02
CA ASN A 139 -17.63 -9.63 -9.34
C ASN A 139 -17.58 -9.47 -7.80
N PHE A 140 -16.40 -9.24 -7.22
CA PHE A 140 -16.26 -9.01 -5.79
C PHE A 140 -16.85 -7.66 -5.35
N LEU A 141 -16.77 -6.63 -6.20
CA LEU A 141 -17.44 -5.34 -5.98
C LEU A 141 -18.96 -5.51 -6.06
N GLY A 142 -19.46 -6.16 -7.11
CA GLY A 142 -20.89 -6.34 -7.35
C GLY A 142 -21.62 -4.98 -7.32
N ASP A 143 -22.74 -4.92 -6.61
CA ASP A 143 -23.55 -3.70 -6.48
C ASP A 143 -23.06 -2.74 -5.37
N LYS A 144 -21.94 -3.06 -4.70
CA LYS A 144 -21.41 -2.23 -3.60
C LYS A 144 -20.77 -0.97 -4.15
N SER A 145 -20.91 0.15 -3.43
CA SER A 145 -20.20 1.40 -3.79
C SER A 145 -18.69 1.32 -3.53
N TRP A 146 -18.27 0.45 -2.62
CA TRP A 146 -16.88 0.20 -2.23
C TRP A 146 -16.65 -1.31 -2.04
N PHE A 147 -15.41 -1.77 -2.14
CA PHE A 147 -15.12 -3.20 -2.08
C PHE A 147 -15.59 -3.91 -0.80
N ALA A 148 -15.63 -3.19 0.33
CA ALA A 148 -16.08 -3.72 1.63
C ALA A 148 -17.47 -3.18 2.07
N GLY A 149 -18.27 -2.62 1.16
CA GLY A 149 -19.64 -2.17 1.45
C GLY A 149 -20.04 -0.87 0.76
N ASN A 150 -20.96 -0.12 1.35
CA ASN A 150 -21.49 1.11 0.74
C ASN A 150 -20.79 2.39 1.18
N SER A 151 -19.76 2.29 2.03
CA SER A 151 -18.99 3.44 2.52
C SER A 151 -17.55 3.08 2.82
N VAL A 152 -16.62 4.04 2.64
CA VAL A 152 -15.24 3.93 3.18
C VAL A 152 -15.22 4.13 4.68
N ARG A 153 -16.04 5.06 5.18
CA ARG A 153 -16.27 5.33 6.61
C ARG A 153 -17.62 4.79 7.00
N ASN A 154 -17.66 3.95 8.03
CA ASN A 154 -18.90 3.53 8.64
C ASN A 154 -19.48 4.70 9.46
N TYR A 155 -20.25 5.58 8.83
CA TYR A 155 -21.03 6.57 9.57
C TYR A 155 -22.09 5.83 10.40
N ILE A 156 -22.20 6.16 11.68
CA ILE A 156 -23.38 5.80 12.46
C ILE A 156 -24.50 6.70 11.92
N GLN A 157 -25.58 6.12 11.40
CA GLN A 157 -26.87 6.81 11.46
C GLN A 157 -27.26 6.78 12.95
N GLU A 158 -27.21 7.95 13.60
CA GLU A 158 -27.84 8.14 14.92
C GLU A 158 -29.34 7.89 14.84
#